data_AF-A0A7C2ACW3-F1
#
_entry.id   AF-A0A7C2ACW3-F1
#
_cell.length_a   1.000
_cell.length_b   1.000
_cell.length_c   1.000
_cell.angle_alpha   90.00
_cell.angle_beta   90.00
_cell.angle_gamma   90.00
#
_symmetry.space_group_name_H-M   'P 1'
#
loop_
_entity.id
_entity.type
_entity.pdbx_description
1 polymer ?
#
loop_
_entity_poly.entity_id
_entity_poly.type
_entity_poly.pdbx_seq_one_letter_code
_entity_poly.pdbx_strand_id
1 'polypeptide(L)' 'EFGATVVVYPEQIWYGGVTVNDVEEILESHIINNKPVERLFIKHPKFNKDVVKA' A
#
# COMPACT_ATOMS: atom_id res chain seq x y z
N GLU A 1 8.34 12.14 5.59
CA GLU A 1 7.57 12.45 4.37
C GLU A 1 6.39 11.51 4.11
N PHE A 2 6.43 10.22 4.49
CA PHE A 2 5.30 9.29 4.26
C PHE A 2 4.78 8.57 5.52
N GLY A 3 5.13 9.02 6.74
CA GLY A 3 4.68 8.39 7.98
C GLY A 3 5.08 6.91 8.12
N ALA A 4 4.29 6.14 8.87
CA ALA A 4 4.49 4.70 8.96
C ALA A 4 4.30 4.06 7.58
N THR A 5 5.29 3.26 7.19
CA THR A 5 5.38 2.69 5.84
C THR A 5 5.32 1.17 5.93
N VAL A 6 4.49 0.55 5.08
CA VAL A 6 4.31 -0.90 5.01
C VAL A 6 4.51 -1.35 3.57
N VAL A 7 5.24 -2.44 3.37
CA VAL A 7 5.43 -3.07 2.06
C VAL A 7 4.87 -4.48 2.09
N VAL A 8 4.11 -4.84 1.06
CA VAL A 8 3.57 -6.20 0.88
C VAL A 8 4.25 -6.83 -0.32
N TYR A 9 4.76 -8.04 -0.11
CA TYR A 9 5.36 -8.89 -1.14
C TYR A 9 4.45 -10.09 -1.41
N PRO A 10 4.49 -10.66 -2.63
CA PRO A 10 5.46 -10.41 -3.72
C PRO A 10 5.18 -9.17 -4.59
N GLU A 11 4.03 -8.51 -4.44
CA GLU A 11 3.57 -7.42 -5.34
C GLU A 11 4.40 -6.13 -5.23
N GLN A 12 5.23 -6.00 -4.19
CA GLN A 12 6.04 -4.82 -3.90
C GLN A 12 5.21 -3.52 -3.81
N ILE A 13 4.02 -3.62 -3.21
CA ILE A 13 3.15 -2.46 -3.00
C ILE A 13 3.54 -1.73 -1.72
N TRP A 14 3.77 -0.42 -1.85
CA TRP A 14 4.14 0.45 -0.73
C TRP A 14 2.98 1.31 -0.27
N TYR A 15 2.61 1.11 1.00
CA TYR A 15 1.66 1.94 1.74
C TYR A 15 2.38 2.96 2.61
N GLY A 16 1.85 4.18 2.67
CA GLY A 16 2.34 5.26 3.51
C GLY A 16 1.23 5.89 4.32
N GLY A 17 1.59 6.53 5.43
CA GLY A 17 0.67 7.18 6.34
C GLY A 17 -0.20 6.21 7.11
N VAL A 18 0.23 4.94 7.22
CA VAL A 18 -0.56 3.86 7.81
C VAL A 18 -0.81 4.14 9.30
N THR A 19 -2.06 4.01 9.70
CA THR A 19 -2.51 4.06 11.10
C THR A 19 -2.94 2.68 11.57
N VAL A 20 -3.15 2.51 12.88
CA VAL A 20 -3.63 1.24 13.45
C VAL A 20 -4.99 0.83 12.86
N ASN A 21 -5.85 1.81 12.55
CA ASN A 21 -7.19 1.55 11.99
C ASN A 21 -7.14 1.04 10.54
N ASP A 22 -6.01 1.24 9.84
CA ASP A 22 -5.85 0.79 8.45
C ASP A 22 -5.42 -0.67 8.35
N VAL A 23 -4.93 -1.27 9.44
CA VAL A 23 -4.35 -2.62 9.44
C VAL A 23 -5.37 -3.67 9.06
N GLU A 24 -6.59 -3.58 9.60
CA GLU A 24 -7.67 -4.52 9.30
C GLU A 24 -8.08 -4.44 7.83
N GLU A 25 -8.18 -3.24 7.26
CA GLU A 25 -8.47 -3.06 5.82
C GLU A 25 -7.35 -3.63 4.94
N ILE A 26 -6.08 -3.44 5.32
CA ILE A 26 -4.95 -4.02 4.57
C ILE A 26 -5.01 -5.55 4.59
N LEU A 27 -5.31 -6.16 5.74
CA LEU A 27 -5.42 -7.62 5.85
C LEU A 27 -6.59 -8.16 5.03
N GLU A 28 -7.79 -7.63 5.27
CA GLU A 28 -9.02 -8.11 4.61
C GLU A 28 -9.02 -7.82 3.12
N SER A 29 -8.74 -6.58 2.71
CA SER A 29 -8.79 -6.21 1.29
C SER A 29 -7.59 -6.76 0.53
N HIS A 30 -6.36 -6.48 0.99
CA HIS A 30 -5.17 -6.79 0.21
C HIS A 30 -4.74 -8.25 0.35
N ILE A 31 -4.54 -8.72 1.58
CA ILE A 31 -3.94 -10.05 1.80
C ILE A 31 -4.93 -11.18 1.54
N ILE A 32 -6.16 -11.06 2.04
CA ILE A 32 -7.18 -12.11 1.91
C ILE A 32 -7.86 -12.05 0.53
N ASN A 33 -8.25 -10.84 0.09
CA ASN A 33 -9.05 -10.65 -1.12
C ASN A 33 -8.26 -10.18 -2.35
N ASN A 34 -6.92 -10.08 -2.29
CA ASN A 34 -6.05 -9.64 -3.38
C ASN A 34 -6.44 -8.27 -3.98
N LYS A 35 -6.97 -7.37 -3.16
CA LYS A 35 -7.40 -6.02 -3.56
C LYS A 35 -6.61 -4.95 -2.79
N PRO A 36 -5.56 -4.36 -3.39
CA PRO A 36 -4.76 -3.33 -2.74
C PRO A 36 -5.55 -2.08 -2.33
N VAL A 37 -5.08 -1.43 -1.25
CA VAL A 37 -5.74 -0.24 -0.68
C VAL A 37 -5.13 1.03 -1.29
N GLU A 38 -5.58 1.40 -2.49
CA GLU A 38 -4.97 2.48 -3.30
C GLU A 38 -4.87 3.83 -2.59
N ARG A 39 -5.81 4.16 -1.69
CA ARG A 39 -5.78 5.41 -0.92
C ARG A 39 -4.52 5.56 -0.06
N LEU A 40 -3.91 4.44 0.34
CA LEU A 40 -2.71 4.40 1.17
C LEU A 40 -1.43 4.33 0.33
N PHE A 41 -1.52 4.26 -1.00
CA PHE A 41 -0.34 4.12 -1.85
C PHE A 41 0.59 5.32 -1.75
N ILE A 42 1.89 5.05 -1.61
CA ILE A 42 2.92 6.06 -1.81
C ILE A 42 2.99 6.36 -3.32
N LYS A 43 2.56 7.55 -3.73
CA LYS A 43 2.53 7.99 -5.15
C LYS A 43 3.89 8.42 -5.71
N HIS A 44 4.96 8.19 -4.97
CA HIS A 44 6.29 8.61 -5.39
C HIS A 44 6.91 7.56 -6.34
N PRO A 45 7.51 7.97 -7.49
CA PRO A 45 8.01 7.07 -8.52
C PRO A 45 9.06 6.05 -8.08
N LYS A 46 9.69 6.25 -6.91
CA LYS A 46 10.66 5.29 -6.36
C LYS A 46 10.01 4.05 -5.74
N PHE A 47 8.76 4.14 -5.29
CA PHE A 47 8.12 3.11 -4.46
C PHE A 47 7.10 2.28 -5.24
N ASN A 48 6.22 2.93 -6.01
CA ASN A 48 5.20 2.25 -6.83
C ASN A 48 5.40 2.59 -8.31
N LYS A 49 6.48 2.08 -8.92
CA LYS A 49 6.87 2.39 -10.31
C LYS A 49 5.81 2.02 -11.35
N ASP A 50 5.04 0.97 -11.08
CA ASP A 50 4.08 0.41 -12.03
C ASP A 50 2.67 0.98 -11.86
N VAL A 51 2.34 1.46 -10.66
CA VAL A 51 1.06 2.14 -10.38
C VAL A 51 1.00 3.52 -11.06
N VAL A 52 2.14 4.20 -11.21
CA VAL A 52 2.20 5.55 -11.83
C VAL A 52 2.14 5.50 -13.37
N LYS A 53 2.12 4.31 -13.97
CA LYS A 53 2.13 4.12 -15.43
C LYS A 53 0.76 3.89 -16.08
N ALA A 54 -0.33 3.99 -15.31
CA ALA A 54 -1.70 3.90 -15.84
C ALA A 54 -2.28 5.28 -16.17
#